data_AF-A0A2V9IYX9-F1
#
_entry.id   AF-A0A2V9IYX9-F1
#
_cell.length_a   1.000
_cell.length_b   1.000
_cell.length_c   1.000
_cell.angle_alpha   90.00
_cell.angle_beta   90.00
_cell.angle_gamma   90.00
#
_symmetry.space_group_name_H-M   'P 1'
#
loop_
_entity.id
_entity.type
_entity.pdbx_description
1 polymer ?
#
loop_
_entity_poly.entity_id
_entity_poly.type
_entity_poly.pdbx_seq_one_letter_code
_entity_poly.pdbx_strand_id
1 'polypeptide(L)'
;MRRGLSLPSRSLRGRGSSRESAGAVARSGNQIKSLPGRCHLPCQLEGQGRGRPAGAGTRGRTESCTGALRGEEPDDSNYFHFSATLRIHGDHILFDEISQWLAVQPTHVHRKGERHKPNSPGFLEDAWHFRPSLPETEPLERHIEALWQIVRPEIDYLKALKQRFKVDVFCGYRSNCDHAGFEVSHKSLELFTALEVPFGVSAIVV
;
A
#
# COMPACT_ATOMS: atom_id res chain seq x y z
N MET A 1 -31.39 -47.66 55.05
CA MET A 1 -30.12 -48.41 55.00
C MET A 1 -28.97 -47.42 55.12
N ARG A 2 -28.09 -47.63 56.11
CA ARG A 2 -26.88 -46.82 56.39
C ARG A 2 -25.64 -47.50 55.79
N ARG A 3 -24.58 -46.70 55.62
CA ARG A 3 -23.11 -46.96 55.49
C ARG A 3 -22.58 -46.30 54.21
N GLY A 4 -21.62 -45.38 54.18
CA GLY A 4 -20.64 -44.93 55.17
C GLY A 4 -19.21 -45.33 54.77
N LEU A 5 -18.29 -44.34 54.83
CA LEU A 5 -16.80 -44.45 54.89
C LEU A 5 -16.09 -44.67 53.52
N SER A 6 -14.92 -44.12 53.19
CA SER A 6 -13.90 -43.31 53.87
C SER A 6 -12.95 -42.71 52.82
N LEU A 7 -12.36 -41.54 53.10
CA LEU A 7 -11.13 -41.03 52.47
C LEU A 7 -9.90 -41.87 52.86
N PRO A 8 -8.74 -41.66 52.22
CA PRO A 8 -7.72 -40.88 52.95
C PRO A 8 -6.94 -39.85 52.10
N SER A 9 -6.45 -38.87 52.85
CA SER A 9 -5.60 -37.74 52.52
C SER A 9 -4.14 -38.15 52.30
N ARG A 10 -3.39 -37.41 51.45
CA ARG A 10 -1.97 -37.17 51.72
C ARG A 10 -1.47 -35.85 51.11
N SER A 11 -1.02 -34.99 52.01
CA SER A 11 -0.28 -33.75 51.77
C SER A 11 1.20 -34.07 51.59
N LEU A 12 1.94 -33.32 50.76
CA LEU A 12 3.33 -32.97 51.04
C LEU A 12 3.69 -31.59 50.47
N ARG A 13 4.19 -30.74 51.36
CA ARG A 13 4.79 -29.42 51.10
C ARG A 13 6.17 -29.60 50.48
N GLY A 14 6.56 -28.67 49.62
CA GLY A 14 7.95 -28.41 49.25
C GLY A 14 8.17 -26.91 49.09
N ARG A 15 8.74 -26.26 50.11
CA ARG A 15 9.37 -24.94 50.03
C ARG A 15 10.79 -25.13 49.50
N GLY A 16 11.23 -24.24 48.62
CA GLY A 16 12.63 -24.08 48.23
C GLY A 16 12.84 -22.73 47.57
N SER A 17 13.51 -21.84 48.28
CA SER A 17 13.88 -20.46 47.90
C SER A 17 15.41 -20.41 47.79
N SER A 18 15.95 -19.84 46.71
CA SER A 18 17.32 -19.27 46.56
C SER A 18 17.32 -18.53 45.22
N ARG A 19 17.31 -17.18 45.14
CA ARG A 19 18.41 -16.20 45.30
C ARG A 19 19.69 -16.57 44.55
N GLU A 20 19.94 -15.83 43.46
CA GLU A 20 21.20 -15.19 42.99
C GLU A 20 20.89 -14.56 41.61
N SER A 21 21.54 -13.55 41.04
CA SER A 21 22.32 -12.38 41.45
C SER A 21 22.71 -11.70 40.13
N ALA A 22 22.52 -10.38 40.08
CA ALA A 22 23.28 -9.37 39.30
C ALA A 22 23.79 -9.69 37.87
N GLY A 23 23.36 -8.84 36.92
CA GLY A 23 24.04 -8.65 35.64
C GLY A 23 23.53 -7.39 34.92
N ALA A 24 24.19 -6.27 35.16
CA ALA A 24 23.91 -4.96 34.60
C ALA A 24 24.32 -4.86 33.11
N VAL A 25 23.50 -4.25 32.24
CA VAL A 25 23.98 -3.58 31.02
C VAL A 25 23.11 -2.35 30.71
N ALA A 26 23.83 -1.27 30.39
CA ALA A 26 23.42 0.11 30.21
C ALA A 26 22.22 0.35 29.26
N ARG A 27 21.30 1.22 29.69
CA ARG A 27 20.41 1.95 28.77
C ARG A 27 21.03 3.32 28.50
N SER A 28 21.78 3.39 27.40
CA SER A 28 22.18 4.66 26.79
C SER A 28 20.93 5.34 26.24
N GLY A 29 20.55 6.47 26.83
CA GLY A 29 19.55 7.35 26.28
C GLY A 29 20.15 8.09 25.09
N ASN A 30 19.57 7.90 23.90
CA ASN A 30 19.87 8.75 22.76
C ASN A 30 18.56 9.43 22.31
N GLN A 31 18.33 10.64 22.84
CA GLN A 31 17.40 11.59 22.26
C GLN A 31 18.02 12.12 20.96
N ILE A 32 17.53 11.66 19.81
CA ILE A 32 17.76 12.36 18.55
C ILE A 32 16.54 13.26 18.34
N LYS A 33 16.77 14.56 18.50
CA LYS A 33 15.84 15.63 18.21
C LYS A 33 15.46 15.58 16.73
N SER A 34 14.18 15.42 16.42
CA SER A 34 13.62 15.66 15.08
C SER A 34 13.80 17.12 14.70
N LEU A 35 14.43 17.37 13.56
CA LEU A 35 14.35 18.65 12.84
C LEU A 35 13.42 18.45 11.63
N PRO A 36 12.50 19.39 11.36
CA PRO A 36 11.61 19.30 10.20
C PRO A 36 12.37 19.65 8.91
N GLY A 37 12.43 18.70 7.99
CA GLY A 37 12.93 18.91 6.63
C GLY A 37 11.96 19.79 5.84
N ARG A 38 12.36 21.05 5.62
CA ARG A 38 11.79 21.93 4.59
C ARG A 38 12.45 21.58 3.26
N CYS A 39 11.70 20.98 2.33
CA CYS A 39 12.10 20.92 0.93
C CYS A 39 11.48 22.13 0.20
N HIS A 40 12.23 23.24 0.17
CA HIS A 40 12.05 24.27 -0.85
C HIS A 40 13.11 24.04 -1.91
N LEU A 41 12.72 23.64 -3.12
CA LEU A 41 13.52 23.91 -4.31
C LEU A 41 12.77 24.94 -5.17
N PRO A 42 13.33 26.14 -5.37
CA PRO A 42 12.97 26.97 -6.51
C PRO A 42 13.80 26.54 -7.72
N CYS A 43 13.13 26.14 -8.80
CA CYS A 43 13.76 26.05 -10.12
C CYS A 43 14.00 27.47 -10.65
N GLN A 44 15.24 27.97 -10.54
CA GLN A 44 15.68 29.17 -11.25
C GLN A 44 16.33 28.76 -12.57
N LEU A 45 15.68 29.10 -13.68
CA LEU A 45 16.27 29.10 -15.02
C LEU A 45 16.98 30.45 -15.22
N GLU A 46 18.31 30.46 -15.10
CA GLU A 46 19.14 31.50 -15.71
C GLU A 46 19.47 31.11 -17.16
N GLY A 47 19.18 32.02 -18.08
CA GLY A 47 19.55 31.92 -19.49
C GLY A 47 19.86 33.30 -20.06
N GLN A 48 21.08 33.78 -19.83
CA GLN A 48 21.64 34.95 -20.52
C GLN A 48 21.88 34.61 -22.00
N GLY A 49 21.32 35.42 -22.92
CA GLY A 49 21.48 35.26 -24.36
C GLY A 49 21.44 36.61 -25.10
N ARG A 50 22.64 37.16 -25.29
CA ARG A 50 23.12 38.29 -26.11
C ARG A 50 22.21 38.81 -27.25
N GLY A 51 22.19 40.14 -27.39
CA GLY A 51 21.39 40.87 -28.39
C GLY A 51 21.99 40.99 -29.81
N ARG A 52 21.05 41.12 -30.78
CA ARG A 52 21.00 41.84 -32.08
C ARG A 52 22.14 41.63 -33.13
N PRO A 53 21.85 41.69 -34.46
CA PRO A 53 21.05 42.74 -35.11
C PRO A 53 20.12 42.31 -36.27
N ALA A 54 19.49 43.33 -36.86
CA ALA A 54 18.48 43.31 -37.92
C ALA A 54 19.01 43.00 -39.33
N GLY A 55 18.14 42.46 -40.19
CA GLY A 55 18.35 42.30 -41.64
C GLY A 55 17.15 41.65 -42.34
N ALA A 56 16.80 42.12 -43.53
CA ALA A 56 15.49 42.00 -44.18
C ALA A 56 15.38 40.94 -45.30
N GLY A 57 14.14 40.57 -45.67
CA GLY A 57 13.72 39.88 -46.91
C GLY A 57 14.00 38.37 -46.94
N THR A 58 13.14 37.45 -47.38
CA THR A 58 12.21 37.48 -48.52
C THR A 58 11.24 36.29 -48.40
N ARG A 59 10.08 36.42 -49.06
CA ARG A 59 8.94 35.48 -49.15
C ARG A 59 9.33 34.00 -49.29
N GLY A 60 8.83 33.18 -48.36
CA GLY A 60 8.68 31.74 -48.49
C GLY A 60 7.30 31.34 -47.95
N ARG A 61 6.51 30.69 -48.80
CA ARG A 61 5.15 30.23 -48.51
C ARG A 61 5.28 28.97 -47.64
N THR A 62 4.97 29.07 -46.36
CA THR A 62 4.75 27.90 -45.49
C THR A 62 3.39 28.01 -44.84
N GLU A 63 2.78 26.84 -44.72
CA GLU A 63 1.40 26.62 -44.40
C GLU A 63 1.04 27.19 -43.04
N SER A 64 -0.20 27.68 -42.97
CA SER A 64 -0.82 28.31 -41.82
C SER A 64 -0.92 27.35 -40.63
N CYS A 65 0.17 27.18 -39.88
CA CYS A 65 0.14 26.67 -38.50
C CYS A 65 -0.37 27.77 -37.55
N THR A 66 -1.58 28.25 -37.78
CA THR A 66 -2.25 29.19 -36.88
C THR A 66 -3.06 28.40 -35.85
N GLY A 67 -2.35 27.77 -34.93
CA GLY A 67 -2.94 27.04 -33.81
C GLY A 67 -2.08 26.95 -32.55
N ALA A 68 -0.87 27.54 -32.56
CA ALA A 68 0.10 27.41 -31.46
C ALA A 68 0.29 28.69 -30.62
N LEU A 69 -0.69 29.61 -30.61
CA LEU A 69 -0.64 30.85 -29.80
C LEU A 69 -1.98 31.14 -29.11
N ARG A 70 -2.61 30.11 -28.55
CA ARG A 70 -3.51 30.32 -27.41
C ARG A 70 -2.87 29.59 -26.23
N GLY A 71 -2.12 30.34 -25.43
CA GLY A 71 -1.63 29.91 -24.12
C GLY A 71 -2.78 29.79 -23.12
N GLU A 72 -3.78 29.01 -23.49
CA GLU A 72 -4.80 28.46 -22.61
C GLU A 72 -4.61 26.94 -22.70
N GLU A 73 -3.43 26.48 -22.27
CA GLU A 73 -3.36 25.11 -21.75
C GLU A 73 -4.43 25.05 -20.66
N PRO A 74 -5.36 24.09 -20.70
CA PRO A 74 -6.33 23.96 -19.63
C PRO A 74 -5.56 23.91 -18.31
N ASP A 75 -5.94 24.76 -17.37
CA ASP A 75 -5.49 24.71 -15.98
C ASP A 75 -6.10 23.47 -15.31
N ASP A 76 -5.83 22.29 -15.90
CA ASP A 76 -6.17 21.01 -15.32
C ASP A 76 -5.16 20.80 -14.20
N SER A 77 -5.51 21.28 -13.01
CA SER A 77 -4.73 21.05 -11.80
C SER A 77 -4.29 19.59 -11.73
N ASN A 78 -2.98 19.36 -11.62
CA ASN A 78 -2.45 18.01 -11.59
C ASN A 78 -3.11 17.20 -10.47
N TYR A 79 -3.67 16.03 -10.80
CA TYR A 79 -4.19 15.11 -9.81
C TYR A 79 -3.27 13.91 -9.63
N PHE A 80 -3.24 13.39 -8.40
CA PHE A 80 -2.51 12.19 -8.03
C PHE A 80 -3.44 11.31 -7.21
N HIS A 81 -3.74 10.12 -7.72
CA HIS A 81 -4.55 9.12 -7.04
C HIS A 81 -3.71 7.89 -6.76
N PHE A 82 -3.61 7.53 -5.48
CA PHE A 82 -2.91 6.35 -4.99
C PHE A 82 -3.91 5.37 -4.38
N SER A 83 -3.56 4.09 -4.44
CA SER A 83 -4.29 3.04 -3.74
C SER A 83 -3.40 1.83 -3.50
N ALA A 84 -3.64 1.12 -2.40
CA ALA A 84 -3.07 -0.20 -2.14
C ALA A 84 -4.22 -1.17 -1.81
N THR A 85 -4.24 -2.33 -2.46
CA THR A 85 -5.31 -3.32 -2.33
C THR A 85 -4.71 -4.70 -2.12
N LEU A 86 -5.11 -5.40 -1.05
CA LEU A 86 -4.84 -6.83 -0.90
C LEU A 86 -5.84 -7.59 -1.77
N ARG A 87 -5.33 -8.47 -2.64
CA ARG A 87 -6.14 -9.27 -3.54
C ARG A 87 -5.89 -10.75 -3.33
N ILE A 88 -6.96 -11.50 -3.23
CA ILE A 88 -6.96 -12.96 -3.12
C ILE A 88 -7.83 -13.49 -4.25
N HIS A 89 -7.24 -14.33 -5.09
CA HIS A 89 -7.83 -14.87 -6.31
C HIS A 89 -7.73 -16.39 -6.33
N GLY A 90 -8.76 -17.05 -6.84
CA GLY A 90 -8.76 -18.50 -7.06
C GLY A 90 -10.17 -19.08 -7.07
N ASP A 91 -10.26 -20.40 -7.16
CA ASP A 91 -11.55 -21.09 -7.24
C ASP A 91 -12.03 -21.53 -5.83
N HIS A 92 -13.32 -21.35 -5.54
CA HIS A 92 -13.99 -21.77 -4.32
C HIS A 92 -13.46 -21.07 -3.05
N ILE A 93 -13.30 -19.75 -3.12
CA ILE A 93 -12.86 -18.95 -1.97
C ILE A 93 -13.99 -18.88 -0.92
N LEU A 94 -13.64 -19.14 0.34
CA LEU A 94 -14.52 -18.93 1.49
C LEU A 94 -14.39 -17.49 1.99
N PHE A 95 -15.13 -16.57 1.38
CA PHE A 95 -15.03 -15.12 1.67
C PHE A 95 -15.26 -14.76 3.13
N ASP A 96 -16.23 -15.40 3.78
CA ASP A 96 -16.58 -15.11 5.17
C ASP A 96 -15.47 -15.52 6.14
N GLU A 97 -14.77 -16.63 5.86
CA GLU A 97 -13.63 -17.09 6.65
C GLU A 97 -12.49 -16.06 6.60
N ILE A 98 -12.13 -15.60 5.39
CA ILE A 98 -11.07 -14.59 5.20
C ILE A 98 -11.43 -13.29 5.92
N SER A 99 -12.68 -12.84 5.76
CA SER A 99 -13.15 -11.58 6.34
C SER A 99 -13.19 -11.65 7.87
N GLN A 100 -13.60 -12.79 8.42
CA GLN A 100 -13.59 -13.03 9.86
C GLN A 100 -12.17 -13.09 10.42
N TRP A 101 -11.24 -13.74 9.72
CA TRP A 101 -9.89 -13.90 10.22
C TRP A 101 -9.09 -12.59 10.17
N LEU A 102 -9.20 -11.86 9.07
CA LEU A 102 -8.58 -10.53 8.95
C LEU A 102 -9.32 -9.44 9.74
N ALA A 103 -10.49 -9.76 10.31
CA ALA A 103 -11.38 -8.82 10.99
C ALA A 103 -11.71 -7.57 10.16
N VAL A 104 -11.84 -7.71 8.84
CA VAL A 104 -12.15 -6.62 7.91
C VAL A 104 -13.27 -7.00 6.95
N GLN A 105 -14.02 -5.98 6.51
CA GLN A 105 -14.98 -6.14 5.43
C GLN A 105 -14.29 -5.92 4.08
N PRO A 106 -14.46 -6.84 3.11
CA PRO A 106 -13.92 -6.64 1.78
C PRO A 106 -14.54 -5.41 1.12
N THR A 107 -13.73 -4.74 0.31
CA THR A 107 -14.21 -3.62 -0.51
C THR A 107 -14.85 -4.10 -1.80
N HIS A 108 -14.45 -5.27 -2.29
CA HIS A 108 -15.01 -5.88 -3.48
C HIS A 108 -14.85 -7.39 -3.40
N VAL A 109 -15.93 -8.11 -3.72
CA VAL A 109 -15.93 -9.55 -3.90
C VAL A 109 -16.65 -9.88 -5.19
N HIS A 110 -16.21 -10.92 -5.88
CA HIS A 110 -16.97 -11.50 -6.98
C HIS A 110 -16.76 -13.01 -7.03
N ARG A 111 -17.77 -13.72 -7.52
CA ARG A 111 -17.68 -15.14 -7.80
C ARG A 111 -17.43 -15.42 -9.26
N LYS A 112 -16.77 -16.54 -9.52
CA LYS A 112 -16.62 -17.11 -10.85
C LYS A 112 -17.97 -17.22 -11.55
N GLY A 113 -18.02 -16.75 -12.79
CA GLY A 113 -19.23 -16.73 -13.62
C GLY A 113 -20.15 -15.53 -13.40
N GLU A 114 -19.98 -14.76 -12.32
CA GLU A 114 -20.67 -13.47 -12.17
C GLU A 114 -20.18 -12.49 -13.24
N ARG A 115 -21.04 -11.56 -13.65
CA ARG A 115 -20.71 -10.58 -14.68
C ARG A 115 -20.67 -9.19 -14.07
N HIS A 116 -19.63 -8.44 -14.40
CA HIS A 116 -19.52 -7.04 -14.03
C HIS A 116 -20.60 -6.17 -14.69
N LYS A 117 -20.96 -6.48 -15.94
CA LYS A 117 -22.06 -5.84 -16.70
C LYS A 117 -22.83 -6.91 -17.49
N PRO A 118 -24.09 -6.67 -17.90
CA PRO A 118 -24.87 -7.66 -18.65
C PRO A 118 -24.14 -8.23 -19.88
N ASN A 119 -23.38 -7.38 -20.57
CA ASN A 119 -22.63 -7.71 -21.79
C ASN A 119 -21.14 -8.01 -21.55
N SER A 120 -20.66 -8.06 -20.30
CA SER A 120 -19.27 -8.44 -20.04
C SER A 120 -19.12 -9.96 -19.98
N PRO A 121 -17.94 -10.50 -20.30
CA PRO A 121 -17.58 -11.87 -19.92
C PRO A 121 -17.80 -12.08 -18.41
N GLY A 122 -18.12 -13.30 -18.02
CA GLY A 122 -18.13 -13.67 -16.61
C GLY A 122 -16.71 -13.69 -16.04
N PHE A 123 -16.58 -13.45 -14.74
CA PHE A 123 -15.29 -13.59 -14.05
C PHE A 123 -14.78 -15.03 -14.15
N LEU A 124 -13.48 -15.18 -14.36
CA LEU A 124 -12.84 -16.48 -14.57
C LEU A 124 -12.62 -17.26 -13.27
N GLU A 125 -12.52 -16.55 -12.16
CA GLU A 125 -12.20 -17.07 -10.82
C GLU A 125 -12.95 -16.25 -9.76
N ASP A 126 -12.99 -16.75 -8.53
CA ASP A 126 -13.46 -15.95 -7.40
C ASP A 126 -12.38 -14.93 -7.03
N ALA A 127 -12.81 -13.75 -6.56
CA ALA A 127 -11.89 -12.78 -5.98
C ALA A 127 -12.44 -12.12 -4.73
N TRP A 128 -11.51 -11.89 -3.80
CA TRP A 128 -11.71 -11.12 -2.59
C TRP A 128 -10.69 -10.00 -2.56
N HIS A 129 -11.15 -8.75 -2.52
CA HIS A 129 -10.32 -7.56 -2.52
C HIS A 129 -10.60 -6.72 -1.29
N PHE A 130 -9.52 -6.25 -0.67
CA PHE A 130 -9.59 -5.31 0.43
C PHE A 130 -8.69 -4.11 0.19
N ARG A 131 -9.31 -2.93 0.18
CA ARG A 131 -8.64 -1.63 0.10
C ARG A 131 -8.90 -0.85 1.40
N PRO A 132 -7.87 -0.30 2.06
CA PRO A 132 -8.06 0.56 3.23
C PRO A 132 -8.88 1.81 2.88
N SER A 133 -9.73 2.25 3.82
CA SER A 133 -10.55 3.45 3.69
C SER A 133 -9.71 4.72 3.89
N LEU A 134 -8.91 5.07 2.88
CA LEU A 134 -8.12 6.30 2.83
C LEU A 134 -8.46 7.10 1.57
N PRO A 135 -8.40 8.44 1.63
CA PRO A 135 -8.51 9.29 0.45
C PRO A 135 -7.42 8.92 -0.56
N GLU A 136 -7.77 8.87 -1.84
CA GLU A 136 -6.81 8.53 -2.91
C GLU A 136 -5.74 9.61 -3.11
N THR A 137 -5.93 10.81 -2.56
CA THR A 137 -4.92 11.88 -2.57
C THR A 137 -3.79 11.64 -1.58
N GLU A 138 -3.94 10.69 -0.66
CA GLU A 138 -2.87 10.34 0.29
C GLU A 138 -1.71 9.62 -0.41
N PRO A 139 -0.46 9.83 0.02
CA PRO A 139 0.69 9.15 -0.57
C PRO A 139 0.56 7.63 -0.50
N LEU A 140 1.09 6.93 -1.51
CA LEU A 140 1.04 5.45 -1.58
C LEU A 140 1.55 4.77 -0.31
N GLU A 141 2.57 5.33 0.33
CA GLU A 141 3.10 4.85 1.62
C GLU A 141 2.00 4.72 2.69
N ARG A 142 1.08 5.70 2.80
CA ARG A 142 -0.02 5.66 3.77
C ARG A 142 -0.98 4.52 3.50
N HIS A 143 -1.28 4.26 2.23
CA HIS A 143 -2.12 3.12 1.86
C HIS A 143 -1.45 1.79 2.19
N ILE A 144 -0.15 1.66 1.95
CA ILE A 144 0.61 0.45 2.29
C ILE A 144 0.70 0.27 3.81
N GLU A 145 0.98 1.34 4.56
CA GLU A 145 1.02 1.30 6.03
C GLU A 145 -0.31 0.85 6.63
N ALA A 146 -1.43 1.38 6.13
CA ALA A 146 -2.76 1.00 6.59
C ALA A 146 -3.06 -0.48 6.28
N LEU A 147 -2.65 -0.96 5.11
CA LEU A 147 -2.77 -2.38 4.77
C LEU A 147 -1.89 -3.25 5.69
N TRP A 148 -0.67 -2.79 5.99
CA TRP A 148 0.26 -3.51 6.86
C TRP A 148 -0.26 -3.69 8.27
N GLN A 149 -0.96 -2.71 8.85
CA GLN A 149 -1.55 -2.86 10.19
C GLN A 149 -2.55 -4.03 10.28
N ILE A 150 -3.21 -4.36 9.17
CA ILE A 150 -4.20 -5.43 9.10
C ILE A 150 -3.53 -6.77 8.76
N VAL A 151 -2.59 -6.74 7.82
CA VAL A 151 -1.90 -7.95 7.32
C VAL A 151 -0.88 -8.50 8.32
N ARG A 152 -0.16 -7.63 9.03
CA ARG A 152 0.93 -8.00 9.93
C ARG A 152 0.55 -9.05 10.98
N PRO A 153 -0.57 -8.94 11.73
CA PRO A 153 -0.93 -9.95 12.72
C PRO A 153 -1.26 -11.30 12.08
N GLU A 154 -1.79 -11.31 10.85
CA GLU A 154 -2.31 -12.51 10.17
C GLU A 154 -1.40 -13.01 9.04
N ILE A 155 -0.09 -12.71 9.12
CA ILE A 155 0.85 -13.01 8.03
C ILE A 155 0.95 -14.50 7.73
N ASP A 156 0.96 -15.34 8.78
CA ASP A 156 1.09 -16.79 8.65
C ASP A 156 -0.16 -17.39 8.00
N TYR A 157 -1.34 -16.87 8.32
CA TYR A 157 -2.58 -17.25 7.67
C TYR A 157 -2.55 -16.92 6.17
N LEU A 158 -2.12 -15.71 5.81
CA LEU A 158 -2.01 -15.29 4.41
C LEU A 158 -0.97 -16.12 3.64
N LYS A 159 0.15 -16.49 4.27
CA LYS A 159 1.13 -17.43 3.68
C LYS A 159 0.54 -18.83 3.47
N ALA A 160 -0.27 -19.33 4.41
CA ALA A 160 -0.97 -20.59 4.22
C ALA A 160 -1.99 -20.51 3.08
N LEU A 161 -2.73 -19.40 2.97
CA LEU A 161 -3.66 -19.17 1.86
C LEU A 161 -2.95 -19.14 0.50
N LYS A 162 -1.73 -18.59 0.42
CA LYS A 162 -0.91 -18.58 -0.81
C LYS A 162 -0.63 -19.95 -1.40
N GLN A 163 -0.69 -21.02 -0.60
CA GLN A 163 -0.48 -22.39 -1.10
C GLN A 163 -1.66 -22.88 -1.96
N ARG A 164 -2.84 -22.27 -1.78
CA ARG A 164 -4.09 -22.67 -2.44
C ARG A 164 -4.63 -21.61 -3.39
N PHE A 165 -4.37 -20.35 -3.10
CA PHE A 165 -4.91 -19.18 -3.78
C PHE A 165 -3.79 -18.23 -4.19
N LYS A 166 -4.05 -17.41 -5.20
CA LYS A 166 -3.17 -16.33 -5.59
C LYS A 166 -3.41 -15.13 -4.68
N VAL A 167 -2.48 -14.86 -3.77
CA VAL A 167 -2.48 -13.66 -2.92
C VAL A 167 -1.44 -12.69 -3.43
N ASP A 168 -1.86 -11.46 -3.73
CA ASP A 168 -0.98 -10.38 -4.13
C ASP A 168 -1.42 -9.03 -3.56
N VAL A 169 -0.52 -8.05 -3.60
CA VAL A 169 -0.80 -6.67 -3.21
C VAL A 169 -0.69 -5.80 -4.44
N PHE A 170 -1.77 -5.12 -4.78
CA PHE A 170 -1.84 -4.20 -5.90
C PHE A 170 -1.66 -2.78 -5.43
N CYS A 171 -0.65 -2.10 -5.97
CA CYS A 171 -0.47 -0.66 -5.80
C CYS A 171 -0.87 0.06 -7.10
N GLY A 172 -1.85 0.95 -7.01
CA GLY A 172 -2.31 1.77 -8.13
C GLY A 172 -1.83 3.21 -8.00
N TYR A 173 -1.37 3.78 -9.11
CA TYR A 173 -1.05 5.19 -9.26
C TYR A 173 -1.74 5.74 -10.52
N ARG A 174 -2.49 6.84 -10.39
CA ARG A 174 -3.10 7.54 -11.52
C ARG A 174 -2.79 9.02 -11.46
N SER A 175 -2.42 9.60 -12.58
CA SER A 175 -2.17 11.05 -12.72
C SER A 175 -2.49 11.54 -14.13
N ASN A 176 -2.65 12.84 -14.31
CA ASN A 176 -2.66 13.53 -15.61
C ASN A 176 -1.29 14.17 -15.95
N CYS A 177 -0.28 13.94 -15.13
CA CYS A 177 1.07 14.49 -15.30
C CYS A 177 2.04 13.39 -15.75
N ASP A 178 2.63 13.55 -16.94
CA ASP A 178 3.55 12.58 -17.55
C ASP A 178 4.97 12.61 -16.96
N HIS A 179 5.29 13.63 -16.17
CA HIS A 179 6.57 13.82 -15.50
C HIS A 179 6.47 13.70 -13.97
N ALA A 180 5.33 13.26 -13.44
CA ALA A 180 5.16 13.07 -12.00
C ALA A 180 5.72 11.74 -11.52
N GLY A 181 6.67 11.81 -10.58
CA GLY A 181 7.15 10.67 -9.80
C GLY A 181 6.52 10.62 -8.41
N PHE A 182 6.62 9.46 -7.78
CA PHE A 182 6.32 9.28 -6.36
C PHE A 182 7.38 8.38 -5.73
N GLU A 183 7.52 8.50 -4.43
CA GLU A 183 8.45 7.70 -3.64
C GLU A 183 7.68 6.92 -2.57
N VAL A 184 8.26 5.80 -2.15
CA VAL A 184 7.73 4.98 -1.05
C VAL A 184 8.89 4.67 -0.12
N SER A 185 8.69 4.87 1.18
CA SER A 185 9.67 4.50 2.19
C SER A 185 10.03 3.01 2.13
N HIS A 186 11.30 2.70 2.35
CA HIS A 186 11.78 1.31 2.44
C HIS A 186 11.06 0.51 3.54
N LYS A 187 10.54 1.17 4.57
CA LYS A 187 9.77 0.51 5.64
C LYS A 187 8.46 -0.08 5.10
N SER A 188 7.82 0.57 4.14
CA SER A 188 6.59 0.07 3.52
C SER A 188 6.83 -1.21 2.70
N LEU A 189 8.08 -1.47 2.30
CA LEU A 189 8.45 -2.70 1.57
C LEU A 189 8.49 -3.95 2.47
N GLU A 190 8.41 -3.78 3.80
CA GLU A 190 8.33 -4.89 4.76
C GLU A 190 7.11 -5.78 4.48
N LEU A 191 5.96 -5.19 4.14
CA LEU A 191 4.73 -5.91 3.77
C LEU A 191 4.99 -6.96 2.68
N PHE A 192 5.66 -6.54 1.60
CA PHE A 192 5.91 -7.37 0.42
C PHE A 192 6.91 -8.48 0.72
N THR A 193 7.94 -8.15 1.50
CA THR A 193 8.93 -9.13 1.97
C THR A 193 8.27 -10.16 2.90
N ALA A 194 7.47 -9.71 3.85
CA ALA A 194 6.79 -10.57 4.81
C ALA A 194 5.79 -11.50 4.12
N LEU A 195 5.03 -11.00 3.14
CA LEU A 195 4.10 -11.80 2.34
C LEU A 195 4.78 -12.63 1.25
N GLU A 196 6.08 -12.44 0.99
CA GLU A 196 6.81 -13.05 -0.12
C GLU A 196 6.13 -12.79 -1.48
N VAL A 197 5.75 -11.54 -1.72
CA VAL A 197 5.11 -11.09 -2.98
C VAL A 197 5.94 -9.97 -3.60
N PRO A 198 5.97 -9.85 -4.95
CA PRO A 198 6.69 -8.77 -5.60
C PRO A 198 6.05 -7.42 -5.29
N PHE A 199 6.88 -6.40 -5.09
CA PHE A 199 6.43 -5.01 -5.11
C PHE A 199 6.21 -4.58 -6.57
N GLY A 200 4.97 -4.29 -6.94
CA GLY A 200 4.60 -3.83 -8.27
C GLY A 200 3.63 -2.67 -8.19
N VAL A 201 3.84 -1.65 -9.03
CA VAL A 201 2.94 -0.51 -9.15
C VAL A 201 2.38 -0.44 -10.56
N SER A 202 1.06 -0.32 -10.65
CA SER A 202 0.36 -0.03 -11.90
C SER A 202 0.17 1.49 -12.01
N ALA A 203 0.97 2.11 -12.88
CA ALA A 203 0.88 3.54 -13.18
C ALA A 203 0.01 3.77 -14.43
N ILE A 204 -0.97 4.66 -14.32
CA ILE A 204 -1.79 5.12 -15.44
C ILE A 204 -1.67 6.64 -15.52
N VAL A 205 -1.07 7.12 -16.60
CA VAL A 205 -1.07 8.55 -16.94
C VAL A 205 -2.20 8.77 -17.95
N VAL A 206 -3.11 9.70 -17.65
CA VAL A 206 -4.31 10.02 -18.45
C VAL A 206 -4.15 11.37 -19.14
#